data_AF-A0A2T0RH91-F1
#
_entry.id   AF-A0A2T0RH91-F1
#
_cell.length_a   1.000
_cell.length_b   1.000
_cell.length_c   1.000
_cell.angle_alpha   90.00
_cell.angle_beta   90.00
_cell.angle_gamma   90.00
#
_symmetry.space_group_name_H-M   'P 1'
#
loop_
_entity.id
_entity.type
_entity.pdbx_description
1 polymer ?
#
loop_
_entity_poly.entity_id
_entity_poly.type
_entity_poly.pdbx_seq_one_letter_code
_entity_poly.pdbx_strand_id
1 'polypeptide(L)'
;MDSWRRDYLDEALVLARVGEHDEAAAMLRSHVDHRAGWDDRAPELAFLLRDEEMLRRLAARSDLAVVRLAELLIAARGVEAAEAEIEALPVHEWRSPPRISFARALARTGHVERALAIARETTAAGDLRLTLRGEELLADLHGDRGDLDALREAYEKHRSSAAGNVLARLLWERGDREAVRRLAMRRVSAARELLVRPAAEAADHRTLLDLVYLGSRTARGALIPLLDRLGDRSLLTALAHATDDRDPHASDVHEDWALAEALLRHGLDEEALPVLRATVPQYAFGNDQRRLAELTDARELYRHLWKMRYGALTGVPEEALTWVALAIGSGVLGNAAYSALSAAVSGLWQRVAARGEAAHDAPAPEPSAGRHTAREAFDAACVAIHDHCAEIEVPVPDFAAMSCEYHTTNGRWMFVFREQDGHRRRFLVTVRPPRHDGRTVVTMAAPEWRG
;
A
#
# COMPACT_ATOMS: atom_id res chain seq x y z
N MET A 1 7.23 -12.59 -8.65
CA MET A 1 7.56 -13.82 -7.89
C MET A 1 6.79 -13.94 -6.56
N ASP A 2 5.91 -13.01 -6.18
CA ASP A 2 5.24 -13.08 -4.86
C ASP A 2 3.78 -13.58 -4.89
N SER A 3 3.12 -13.68 -6.05
CA SER A 3 1.73 -14.19 -6.10
C SER A 3 1.66 -15.72 -5.98
N TRP A 4 2.48 -16.46 -6.74
CA TRP A 4 2.48 -17.93 -6.71
C TRP A 4 2.77 -18.55 -5.32
N ARG A 5 3.47 -17.82 -4.44
CA ARG A 5 3.79 -18.29 -3.07
C ARG A 5 2.64 -18.13 -2.09
N ARG A 6 1.82 -17.08 -2.25
CA ARG A 6 0.59 -16.90 -1.44
C ARG A 6 -0.43 -17.96 -1.80
N ASP A 7 -0.57 -18.22 -3.11
CA ASP A 7 -1.49 -19.24 -3.61
C ASP A 7 -1.12 -20.64 -3.07
N TYR A 8 0.19 -20.91 -2.91
CA TYR A 8 0.70 -22.19 -2.41
C TYR A 8 0.38 -22.48 -0.93
N LEU A 9 0.45 -21.48 -0.04
CA LEU A 9 0.10 -21.68 1.37
C LEU A 9 -1.41 -21.66 1.61
N ASP A 10 -2.18 -20.92 0.80
CA ASP A 10 -3.65 -21.00 0.83
C ASP A 10 -4.13 -22.40 0.45
N GLU A 11 -3.55 -22.99 -0.59
CA GLU A 11 -3.84 -24.36 -1.00
C GLU A 11 -3.48 -25.36 0.11
N ALA A 12 -2.30 -25.23 0.71
CA ALA A 12 -1.89 -26.11 1.82
C ALA A 12 -2.79 -25.97 3.07
N LEU A 13 -3.28 -24.76 3.38
CA LEU A 13 -4.26 -24.53 4.45
C LEU A 13 -5.62 -25.18 4.14
N VAL A 14 -6.06 -25.12 2.87
CA VAL A 14 -7.28 -25.81 2.44
C VAL A 14 -7.12 -27.32 2.60
N LEU A 15 -6.00 -27.88 2.12
CA LEU A 15 -5.68 -29.31 2.25
C LEU A 15 -5.66 -29.77 3.71
N ALA A 16 -5.00 -29.01 4.59
CA ALA A 16 -5.00 -29.31 6.02
C ALA A 16 -6.40 -29.30 6.63
N ARG A 17 -7.29 -28.39 6.22
CA ARG A 17 -8.66 -28.32 6.72
C ARG A 17 -9.55 -29.46 6.24
N VAL A 18 -9.28 -30.02 5.07
CA VAL A 18 -10.03 -31.17 4.52
C VAL A 18 -9.45 -32.52 4.95
N GLY A 19 -8.40 -32.53 5.79
CA GLY A 19 -7.80 -33.74 6.35
C GLY A 19 -6.60 -34.30 5.56
N GLU A 20 -6.18 -33.63 4.48
CA GLU A 20 -5.04 -34.03 3.64
C GLU A 20 -3.72 -33.55 4.26
N HIS A 21 -3.43 -34.03 5.47
CA HIS A 21 -2.35 -33.52 6.31
C HIS A 21 -0.94 -33.81 5.75
N ASP A 22 -0.74 -34.96 5.08
CA ASP A 22 0.59 -35.35 4.57
C ASP A 22 1.05 -34.45 3.41
N GLU A 23 0.12 -34.14 2.49
CA GLU A 23 0.37 -33.25 1.35
C GLU A 23 0.58 -31.81 1.82
N ALA A 24 -0.29 -31.32 2.70
CA ALA A 24 -0.13 -30.03 3.35
C ALA A 24 1.20 -29.89 4.11
N ALA A 25 1.65 -30.95 4.80
CA ALA A 25 2.94 -30.97 5.49
C ALA A 25 4.13 -30.97 4.52
N ALA A 26 4.03 -31.66 3.39
CA ALA A 26 5.07 -31.64 2.35
C ALA A 26 5.21 -30.24 1.74
N MET A 27 4.08 -29.58 1.44
CA MET A 27 4.05 -28.20 0.95
C MET A 27 4.67 -27.22 1.95
N LEU A 28 4.31 -27.34 3.24
CA LEU A 28 4.88 -26.50 4.28
C LEU A 28 6.39 -26.67 4.42
N ARG A 29 6.90 -27.91 4.41
CA ARG A 29 8.35 -28.18 4.46
C ARG A 29 9.08 -27.55 3.28
N SER A 30 8.55 -27.73 2.06
CA SER A 30 9.11 -27.12 0.85
C SER A 30 9.13 -25.60 0.94
N HIS A 31 8.07 -24.98 1.48
CA HIS A 31 7.99 -23.54 1.67
C HIS A 31 9.06 -23.02 2.65
N VAL A 32 9.20 -23.67 3.81
CA VAL A 32 10.14 -23.25 4.87
C VAL A 32 11.60 -23.40 4.43
N ASP A 33 11.92 -24.44 3.68
CA ASP A 33 13.28 -24.68 3.19
C ASP A 33 13.73 -23.68 2.11
N HIS A 34 12.79 -23.04 1.41
CA HIS A 34 13.08 -22.11 0.33
C HIS A 34 13.49 -20.68 0.74
N ARG A 35 13.67 -20.40 2.04
CA ARG A 35 14.37 -19.24 2.67
C ARG A 35 14.11 -17.81 2.15
N ALA A 36 13.23 -17.59 1.18
CA ALA A 36 13.03 -16.30 0.54
C ALA A 36 11.57 -15.87 0.66
N GLY A 37 11.27 -15.04 1.66
CA GLY A 37 9.96 -14.40 1.83
C GLY A 37 9.13 -15.03 2.94
N TRP A 38 8.67 -14.18 3.85
CA TRP A 38 7.91 -14.52 5.03
C TRP A 38 6.42 -14.57 4.71
N ASP A 39 5.74 -15.63 5.13
CA ASP A 39 4.27 -15.70 5.09
C ASP A 39 3.74 -16.06 6.49
N ASP A 40 2.92 -15.17 7.04
CA ASP A 40 2.31 -15.31 8.37
C ASP A 40 1.38 -16.54 8.47
N ARG A 41 1.08 -17.21 7.35
CA ARG A 41 0.26 -18.43 7.28
C ARG A 41 1.01 -19.71 7.69
N ALA A 42 2.33 -19.78 7.54
CA ALA A 42 3.10 -20.99 7.81
C ALA A 42 2.95 -21.51 9.27
N PRO A 43 2.96 -20.65 10.32
CA PRO A 43 2.66 -21.07 11.68
C PRO A 43 1.25 -21.65 11.88
N GLU A 44 0.24 -21.12 11.18
CA GLU A 44 -1.13 -21.62 11.27
C GLU A 44 -1.25 -23.02 10.66
N LEU A 45 -0.60 -23.23 9.52
CA LEU A 45 -0.54 -24.53 8.88
C LEU A 45 0.18 -25.56 9.75
N ALA A 46 1.34 -25.21 10.31
CA ALA A 46 2.07 -26.09 11.24
C ALA A 46 1.22 -26.47 12.47
N PHE A 47 0.44 -25.52 12.99
CA PHE A 47 -0.48 -25.75 14.11
C PHE A 47 -1.62 -26.71 13.76
N LEU A 48 -2.27 -26.54 12.60
CA LEU A 48 -3.32 -27.45 12.13
C LEU A 48 -2.81 -28.88 11.98
N LEU A 49 -1.58 -29.01 11.47
CA LEU A 49 -0.89 -30.29 11.31
C LEU A 49 -0.37 -30.88 12.64
N ARG A 50 -0.46 -30.13 13.74
CA ARG A 50 0.15 -30.46 15.04
C ARG A 50 1.64 -30.77 14.95
N ASP A 51 2.35 -30.11 14.02
CA ASP A 51 3.78 -30.30 13.80
C ASP A 51 4.59 -29.42 14.77
N GLU A 52 4.83 -29.96 15.97
CA GLU A 52 5.54 -29.28 17.06
C GLU A 52 6.98 -28.90 16.66
N GLU A 53 7.68 -29.76 15.93
CA GLU A 53 9.07 -29.52 15.49
C GLU A 53 9.12 -28.40 14.46
N MET A 54 8.18 -28.38 13.51
CA MET A 54 8.05 -27.26 12.58
C MET A 54 7.74 -25.95 13.32
N LEU A 55 6.83 -25.99 14.29
CA LEU A 55 6.54 -24.83 15.12
C LEU A 55 7.77 -24.34 15.90
N ARG A 56 8.63 -25.22 16.43
CA ARG A 56 9.91 -24.82 17.04
C ARG A 56 10.85 -24.12 16.06
N ARG A 57 10.95 -24.63 14.83
CA ARG A 57 11.79 -24.01 13.79
C ARG A 57 11.26 -22.65 13.37
N LEU A 58 9.95 -22.52 13.24
CA LEU A 58 9.28 -21.28 12.91
C LEU A 58 9.29 -20.29 14.09
N ALA A 59 9.24 -20.81 15.33
CA ALA A 59 9.22 -20.02 16.54
C ALA A 59 10.34 -19.01 16.50
N ALA A 60 11.59 -19.43 16.25
CA ALA A 60 12.78 -18.57 16.18
C ALA A 60 12.67 -17.30 15.30
N ARG A 61 11.60 -17.16 14.52
CA ARG A 61 11.40 -16.08 13.58
C ARG A 61 9.96 -15.53 13.53
N SER A 62 9.03 -16.04 14.33
CA SER A 62 7.61 -15.65 14.28
C SER A 62 6.94 -15.70 15.65
N ASP A 63 6.40 -14.55 16.08
CA ASP A 63 5.59 -14.45 17.31
C ASP A 63 4.37 -15.38 17.24
N LEU A 64 3.74 -15.50 16.07
CA LEU A 64 2.60 -16.38 15.87
C LEU A 64 2.98 -17.85 16.05
N ALA A 65 4.17 -18.26 15.58
CA ALA A 65 4.67 -19.62 15.81
C ALA A 65 4.90 -19.91 17.29
N VAL A 66 5.39 -18.95 18.08
CA VAL A 66 5.49 -19.10 19.55
C VAL A 66 4.12 -19.26 20.17
N VAL A 67 3.14 -18.44 19.77
CA VAL A 67 1.77 -18.55 20.28
C VAL A 67 1.19 -19.93 19.97
N ARG A 68 1.30 -20.40 18.73
CA ARG A 68 0.79 -21.72 18.31
C ARG A 68 1.53 -22.88 18.97
N LEU A 69 2.85 -22.79 19.11
CA LEU A 69 3.64 -23.77 19.85
C LEU A 69 3.19 -23.84 21.30
N ALA A 70 3.02 -22.70 21.96
CA ALA A 70 2.55 -22.62 23.33
C ALA A 70 1.13 -23.19 23.49
N GLU A 71 0.20 -22.88 22.58
CA GLU A 71 -1.15 -23.46 22.57
C GLU A 71 -1.10 -25.00 22.50
N LEU A 72 -0.24 -25.55 21.63
CA LEU A 72 -0.04 -26.99 21.48
C LEU A 72 0.58 -27.62 22.73
N LEU A 73 1.63 -27.00 23.28
CA LEU A 73 2.31 -27.48 24.49
C LEU A 73 1.41 -27.42 25.73
N ILE A 74 0.62 -26.37 25.91
CA ILE A 74 -0.35 -26.26 27.01
C ILE A 74 -1.35 -27.42 26.93
N ALA A 75 -1.90 -27.67 25.73
CA ALA A 75 -2.86 -28.75 25.53
C ALA A 75 -2.25 -30.15 25.76
N ALA A 76 -0.98 -30.34 25.43
CA ALA A 76 -0.32 -31.65 25.51
C ALA A 76 0.34 -31.94 26.87
N ARG A 77 0.91 -30.91 27.52
CA ARG A 77 1.86 -31.04 28.65
C ARG A 77 1.50 -30.17 29.86
N GLY A 78 0.48 -29.32 29.76
CA GLY A 78 0.11 -28.39 30.81
C GLY A 78 0.88 -27.06 30.76
N VAL A 79 0.45 -26.11 31.58
CA VAL A 79 0.92 -24.72 31.56
C VAL A 79 2.39 -24.60 31.97
N GLU A 80 2.78 -25.27 33.06
CA GLU A 80 4.10 -25.16 33.65
C GLU A 80 5.20 -25.71 32.72
N ALA A 81 4.92 -26.86 32.08
CA ALA A 81 5.83 -27.46 31.11
C ALA A 81 5.95 -26.59 29.85
N ALA A 82 4.83 -26.04 29.37
CA ALA A 82 4.84 -25.13 28.23
C ALA A 82 5.61 -23.84 28.53
N GLU A 83 5.47 -23.27 29.73
CA GLU A 83 6.19 -22.06 30.13
C GLU A 83 7.71 -22.29 30.08
N ALA A 84 8.19 -23.37 30.71
CA ALA A 84 9.61 -23.71 30.72
C ALA A 84 10.19 -23.94 29.32
N GLU A 85 9.43 -24.59 28.43
CA GLU A 85 9.87 -24.80 27.05
C GLU A 85 9.91 -23.52 26.22
N ILE A 86 8.93 -22.62 26.39
CA ILE A 86 8.91 -21.35 25.66
C ILE A 86 9.99 -20.41 26.17
N GLU A 87 10.30 -20.42 27.47
CA GLU A 87 11.43 -19.66 28.03
C GLU A 87 12.79 -20.15 27.52
N ALA A 88 12.91 -21.43 27.20
CA ALA A 88 14.14 -22.03 26.67
C ALA A 88 14.37 -21.73 25.17
N LEU A 89 13.42 -21.11 24.46
CA LEU A 89 13.58 -20.78 23.05
C LEU A 89 14.70 -19.73 22.86
N PRO A 90 15.53 -19.86 21.81
CA PRO A 90 16.64 -18.94 21.57
C PRO A 90 16.14 -17.50 21.35
N VAL A 91 16.62 -16.56 22.18
CA VAL A 91 16.17 -15.16 22.25
C VAL A 91 16.84 -14.27 21.17
N HIS A 92 17.05 -14.77 19.96
CA HIS A 92 17.70 -13.95 18.93
C HIS A 92 16.70 -12.97 18.28
N GLU A 93 16.85 -11.68 18.62
CA GLU A 93 16.26 -10.50 17.95
C GLU A 93 14.76 -10.57 17.65
N TRP A 94 13.95 -10.82 18.68
CA TRP A 94 12.50 -10.86 18.53
C TRP A 94 11.87 -9.47 18.51
N ARG A 95 10.83 -9.29 17.67
CA ARG A 95 9.94 -8.12 17.72
C ARG A 95 9.02 -8.13 18.96
N SER A 96 8.81 -9.29 19.59
CA SER A 96 8.15 -9.46 20.89
C SER A 96 8.81 -10.58 21.71
N PRO A 97 9.05 -10.40 23.02
CA PRO A 97 9.60 -11.45 23.87
C PRO A 97 8.73 -12.71 23.85
N PRO A 98 9.32 -13.92 23.85
CA PRO A 98 8.57 -15.18 23.90
C PRO A 98 7.55 -15.24 25.04
N ARG A 99 7.84 -14.59 26.17
CA ARG A 99 6.96 -14.48 27.34
C ARG A 99 5.63 -13.77 27.03
N ILE A 100 5.63 -12.76 26.15
CA ILE A 100 4.39 -12.05 25.74
C ILE A 100 3.56 -12.94 24.81
N SER A 101 4.20 -13.62 23.87
CA SER A 101 3.54 -14.59 23.00
C SER A 101 2.96 -15.76 23.81
N PHE A 102 3.67 -16.24 24.84
CA PHE A 102 3.16 -17.23 25.78
C PHE A 102 1.92 -16.73 26.52
N ALA A 103 1.93 -15.50 27.03
CA ALA A 103 0.76 -14.92 27.70
C ALA A 103 -0.46 -14.81 26.76
N ARG A 104 -0.26 -14.49 25.47
CA ARG A 104 -1.33 -14.54 24.46
C ARG A 104 -1.89 -15.95 24.28
N ALA A 105 -1.04 -16.98 24.25
CA ALA A 105 -1.47 -18.37 24.16
C ALA A 105 -2.26 -18.81 25.41
N LEU A 106 -1.82 -18.40 26.61
CA LEU A 106 -2.53 -18.63 27.86
C LEU A 106 -3.93 -18.01 27.84
N ALA A 107 -4.07 -16.78 27.37
CA ALA A 107 -5.37 -16.12 27.28
C ALA A 107 -6.33 -16.89 26.35
N ARG A 108 -5.85 -17.35 25.19
CA ARG A 108 -6.63 -18.12 24.21
C ARG A 108 -7.03 -19.50 24.70
N THR A 109 -6.22 -20.10 25.57
CA THR A 109 -6.49 -21.42 26.17
C THR A 109 -7.28 -21.32 27.49
N GLY A 110 -7.72 -20.12 27.89
CA GLY A 110 -8.57 -19.89 29.07
C GLY A 110 -7.81 -19.62 30.37
N HIS A 111 -6.48 -19.57 30.35
CA HIS A 111 -5.62 -19.26 31.50
C HIS A 111 -5.39 -17.74 31.66
N VAL A 112 -6.48 -16.95 31.64
CA VAL A 112 -6.43 -15.48 31.55
C VAL A 112 -5.73 -14.82 32.75
N GLU A 113 -5.93 -15.33 33.97
CA GLU A 113 -5.27 -14.76 35.16
C GLU A 113 -3.75 -14.90 35.11
N ARG A 114 -3.24 -16.03 34.59
CA ARG A 114 -1.80 -16.22 34.38
C ARG A 114 -1.28 -15.29 33.29
N ALA A 115 -2.04 -15.12 32.20
CA ALA A 115 -1.72 -14.16 31.14
C ALA A 115 -1.64 -12.72 31.67
N LEU A 116 -2.59 -12.30 32.51
CA LEU A 116 -2.59 -10.99 33.17
C LEU A 116 -1.38 -10.82 34.09
N ALA A 117 -1.01 -11.84 34.86
CA ALA A 117 0.16 -11.80 35.73
C ALA A 117 1.44 -11.57 34.93
N ILE A 118 1.65 -12.33 33.85
CA ILE A 118 2.80 -12.17 32.96
C ILE A 118 2.83 -10.78 32.32
N ALA A 119 1.67 -10.28 31.88
CA ALA A 119 1.59 -8.96 31.29
C ALA A 119 1.99 -7.85 32.29
N ARG A 120 1.52 -7.94 33.56
CA ARG A 120 1.93 -7.02 34.65
C ARG A 120 3.42 -7.10 34.98
N GLU A 121 3.96 -8.30 35.08
CA GLU A 121 5.40 -8.53 35.29
C GLU A 121 6.22 -7.89 34.16
N THR A 122 5.76 -8.08 32.91
CA THR A 122 6.41 -7.52 31.72
C THR A 122 6.35 -6.00 31.72
N THR A 123 5.21 -5.41 32.12
CA THR A 123 5.07 -3.96 32.26
C THR A 123 6.01 -3.38 33.32
N ALA A 124 6.21 -4.11 34.42
CA ALA A 124 7.04 -3.71 35.55
C ALA A 124 8.55 -3.92 35.33
N ALA A 125 8.96 -4.56 34.23
CA ALA A 125 10.37 -4.91 33.98
C ALA A 125 11.31 -3.71 33.75
N GLY A 126 10.76 -2.49 33.56
CA GLY A 126 11.53 -1.25 33.45
C GLY A 126 12.18 -0.99 32.09
N ASP A 127 12.13 -1.95 31.16
CA ASP A 127 12.49 -1.74 29.75
C ASP A 127 11.30 -1.14 28.99
N LEU A 128 11.49 0.03 28.38
CA LEU A 128 10.40 0.74 27.70
C LEU A 128 9.69 -0.08 26.62
N ARG A 129 10.42 -0.90 25.85
CA ARG A 129 9.81 -1.73 24.81
C ARG A 129 8.98 -2.84 25.42
N LEU A 130 9.49 -3.50 26.46
CA LEU A 130 8.74 -4.50 27.22
C LEU A 130 7.51 -3.88 27.89
N THR A 131 7.67 -2.70 28.49
CA THR A 131 6.58 -1.96 29.12
C THR A 131 5.44 -1.69 28.14
N LEU A 132 5.75 -1.15 26.96
CA LEU A 132 4.74 -0.87 25.94
C LEU A 132 4.03 -2.15 25.47
N ARG A 133 4.75 -3.25 25.27
CA ARG A 133 4.14 -4.51 24.84
C ARG A 133 3.30 -5.18 25.94
N GLY A 134 3.73 -5.09 27.19
CA GLY A 134 2.97 -5.53 28.35
C GLY A 134 1.68 -4.74 28.52
N GLU A 135 1.74 -3.41 28.34
CA GLU A 135 0.56 -2.55 28.35
C GLU A 135 -0.42 -2.84 27.20
N GLU A 136 0.08 -3.06 25.99
CA GLU A 136 -0.73 -3.51 24.85
C GLU A 136 -1.49 -4.80 25.18
N LEU A 137 -0.77 -5.80 25.73
CA LEU A 137 -1.38 -7.06 26.12
C LEU A 137 -2.40 -6.88 27.25
N LEU A 138 -2.11 -6.08 28.28
CA LEU A 138 -3.07 -5.79 29.35
C LEU A 138 -4.33 -5.13 28.79
N ALA A 139 -4.19 -4.16 27.89
CA ALA A 139 -5.31 -3.49 27.26
C ALA A 139 -6.17 -4.47 26.45
N ASP A 140 -5.56 -5.37 25.68
CA ASP A 140 -6.28 -6.39 24.92
C ASP A 140 -7.02 -7.36 25.86
N LEU A 141 -6.36 -7.88 26.91
CA LEU A 141 -6.97 -8.81 27.86
C LEU A 141 -8.15 -8.21 28.64
N HIS A 142 -8.02 -6.96 29.11
CA HIS A 142 -9.14 -6.25 29.74
C HIS A 142 -10.23 -5.91 28.73
N GLY A 143 -9.84 -5.63 27.48
CA GLY A 143 -10.75 -5.43 26.35
C GLY A 143 -11.65 -6.62 26.08
N ASP A 144 -11.07 -7.81 25.94
CA ASP A 144 -11.78 -9.07 25.67
C ASP A 144 -12.76 -9.44 26.79
N ARG A 145 -12.45 -9.05 28.03
CA ARG A 145 -13.35 -9.23 29.19
C ARG A 145 -14.40 -8.13 29.32
N GLY A 146 -14.31 -7.06 28.54
CA GLY A 146 -15.18 -5.88 28.64
C GLY A 146 -15.00 -5.10 29.95
N ASP A 147 -13.82 -5.20 30.58
CA ASP A 147 -13.48 -4.56 31.84
C ASP A 147 -13.12 -3.08 31.63
N LEU A 148 -14.17 -2.26 31.54
CA LEU A 148 -14.03 -0.82 31.31
C LEU A 148 -13.32 -0.10 32.46
N ASP A 149 -13.43 -0.60 33.68
CA ASP A 149 -12.85 0.07 34.85
C ASP A 149 -11.34 -0.14 34.91
N ALA A 150 -10.85 -1.35 34.63
CA ALA A 150 -9.42 -1.59 34.50
C ALA A 150 -8.81 -0.80 33.32
N LEU A 151 -9.50 -0.75 32.18
CA LEU A 151 -9.05 0.06 31.03
C LEU A 151 -9.03 1.56 31.36
N ARG A 152 -10.02 2.05 32.11
CA ARG A 152 -10.07 3.45 32.56
C ARG A 152 -8.94 3.74 33.54
N GLU A 153 -8.69 2.88 34.52
CA GLU A 153 -7.55 3.03 35.44
C GLU A 153 -6.23 3.06 34.67
N ALA A 154 -6.02 2.10 33.76
CA ALA A 154 -4.81 2.03 32.95
C ALA A 154 -4.59 3.30 32.11
N TYR A 155 -5.64 3.81 31.48
CA TYR A 155 -5.56 5.05 30.71
C TYR A 155 -5.33 6.29 31.60
N GLU A 156 -6.01 6.40 32.75
CA GLU A 156 -5.94 7.61 33.58
C GLU A 156 -4.65 7.69 34.40
N LYS A 157 -4.24 6.58 35.00
CA LYS A 157 -3.12 6.52 35.94
C LYS A 157 -1.78 6.31 35.24
N HIS A 158 -1.78 5.48 34.19
CA HIS A 158 -0.55 5.10 33.50
C HIS A 158 -0.42 5.74 32.12
N ARG A 159 -1.42 6.53 31.68
CA ARG A 159 -1.45 7.19 30.36
C ARG A 159 -1.25 6.20 29.20
N SER A 160 -1.67 4.95 29.41
CA SER A 160 -1.50 3.90 28.40
C SER A 160 -2.34 4.21 27.16
N SER A 161 -1.66 4.45 26.04
CA SER A 161 -2.30 4.73 24.75
C SER A 161 -3.08 3.52 24.24
N ALA A 162 -2.58 2.30 24.49
CA ALA A 162 -3.25 1.05 24.18
C ALA A 162 -4.58 0.95 24.91
N ALA A 163 -4.58 1.13 26.25
CA ALA A 163 -5.80 1.08 27.05
C ALA A 163 -6.83 2.14 26.61
N GLY A 164 -6.39 3.37 26.34
CA GLY A 164 -7.26 4.43 25.82
C GLY A 164 -7.91 4.06 24.48
N ASN A 165 -7.16 3.44 23.57
CA ASN A 165 -7.69 3.01 22.27
C ASN A 165 -8.69 1.86 22.40
N VAL A 166 -8.43 0.86 23.25
CA VAL A 166 -9.38 -0.24 23.51
C VAL A 166 -10.65 0.30 24.17
N LEU A 167 -10.50 1.15 25.19
CA LEU A 167 -11.62 1.79 25.89
C LEU A 167 -12.53 2.57 24.94
N ALA A 168 -11.95 3.32 24.00
CA ALA A 168 -12.70 4.07 23.00
C ALA A 168 -13.56 3.15 22.10
N ARG A 169 -13.01 2.02 21.65
CA ARG A 169 -13.74 1.04 20.83
C ARG A 169 -14.92 0.41 21.60
N LEU A 170 -14.70 -0.03 22.84
CA LEU A 170 -15.76 -0.63 23.64
C LEU A 170 -16.88 0.36 23.98
N LEU A 171 -16.52 1.61 24.34
CA LEU A 171 -17.52 2.66 24.57
C LEU A 171 -18.32 2.96 23.30
N TRP A 172 -17.66 2.95 22.14
CA TRP A 172 -18.30 3.13 20.85
C TRP A 172 -19.29 2.00 20.52
N GLU A 173 -18.91 0.75 20.75
CA GLU A 173 -19.77 -0.43 20.55
C GLU A 173 -20.98 -0.42 21.49
N ARG A 174 -20.80 0.04 22.73
CA ARG A 174 -21.89 0.22 23.71
C ARG A 174 -22.77 1.45 23.46
N GLY A 175 -22.45 2.26 22.44
CA GLY A 175 -23.23 3.46 22.09
C GLY A 175 -22.95 4.70 22.94
N ASP A 176 -21.93 4.68 23.81
CA ASP A 176 -21.55 5.85 24.63
C ASP A 176 -20.70 6.83 23.81
N ARG A 177 -21.37 7.53 22.89
CA ARG A 177 -20.76 8.54 22.00
C ARG A 177 -20.12 9.69 22.76
N GLU A 178 -20.71 10.07 23.89
CA GLU A 178 -20.25 11.21 24.69
C GLU A 178 -18.96 10.89 25.45
N ALA A 179 -18.82 9.66 25.98
CA ALA A 179 -17.53 9.24 26.53
C ALA A 179 -16.44 9.14 25.45
N VAL A 180 -16.76 8.70 24.24
CA VAL A 180 -15.82 8.70 23.12
C VAL A 180 -15.39 10.12 22.75
N ARG A 181 -16.30 11.10 22.73
CA ARG A 181 -15.94 12.53 22.53
C ARG A 181 -14.97 13.03 23.61
N ARG A 182 -15.23 12.72 24.88
CA ARG A 182 -14.29 13.08 25.96
C ARG A 182 -12.90 12.46 25.77
N LEU A 183 -12.81 11.22 25.30
CA LEU A 183 -11.53 10.58 24.97
C LEU A 183 -10.84 11.24 23.76
N ALA A 184 -11.60 11.62 22.73
CA ALA A 184 -11.07 12.33 21.58
C ALA A 184 -10.48 13.70 21.96
N MET A 185 -11.16 14.46 22.82
CA MET A 185 -10.65 15.72 23.38
C MET A 185 -9.36 15.54 24.19
N ARG A 186 -9.18 14.36 24.81
CA ARG A 186 -7.94 13.96 25.48
C ARG A 186 -6.90 13.33 24.53
N ARG A 187 -7.08 13.53 23.22
CA ARG A 187 -6.18 13.11 22.14
C ARG A 187 -6.01 11.60 21.96
N VAL A 188 -6.93 10.78 22.48
CA VAL A 188 -6.96 9.34 22.17
C VAL A 188 -7.19 9.17 20.67
N SER A 189 -6.29 8.44 20.00
CA SER A 189 -6.31 8.32 18.53
C SER A 189 -7.55 7.59 18.04
N ALA A 190 -7.83 6.39 18.56
CA ALA A 190 -8.98 5.61 18.13
C ALA A 190 -10.30 6.35 18.35
N ALA A 191 -10.42 7.13 19.44
CA ALA A 191 -11.62 7.93 19.72
C ALA A 191 -11.86 9.02 18.66
N ARG A 192 -10.81 9.70 18.20
CA ARG A 192 -10.90 10.69 17.13
C ARG A 192 -11.39 10.04 15.84
N GLU A 193 -10.75 8.93 15.45
CA GLU A 193 -11.08 8.19 14.22
C GLU A 193 -12.52 7.68 14.20
N LEU A 194 -13.02 7.17 15.34
CA LEU A 194 -14.39 6.67 15.47
C LEU A 194 -15.45 7.76 15.24
N LEU A 195 -15.13 9.03 15.54
CA LEU A 195 -16.05 10.16 15.38
C LEU A 195 -16.08 10.73 13.95
N VAL A 196 -15.06 10.48 13.14
CA VAL A 196 -14.92 11.07 11.80
C VAL A 196 -16.05 10.66 10.88
N ARG A 197 -16.26 9.35 10.69
CA ARG A 197 -17.25 8.84 9.73
C ARG A 197 -18.68 9.32 10.04
N PRO A 198 -19.21 9.21 11.27
CA PRO A 198 -20.53 9.75 11.60
C PRO A 198 -20.63 11.26 11.41
N ALA A 199 -19.60 12.04 11.75
CA ALA A 199 -19.59 13.48 11.53
C ALA A 199 -19.62 13.83 10.04
N ALA A 200 -18.88 13.09 9.21
CA ALA A 200 -18.89 13.23 7.76
C ALA A 200 -20.26 12.86 7.14
N GLU A 201 -20.85 11.73 7.58
CA GLU A 201 -22.19 11.29 7.14
C GLU A 201 -23.28 12.31 7.52
N ALA A 202 -23.17 12.92 8.70
CA ALA A 202 -24.09 13.94 9.19
C ALA A 202 -23.81 15.36 8.64
N ALA A 203 -22.77 15.54 7.81
CA ALA A 203 -22.30 16.85 7.36
C ALA A 203 -21.99 17.84 8.51
N ASP A 204 -21.55 17.32 9.67
CA ASP A 204 -21.17 18.10 10.84
C ASP A 204 -19.73 18.63 10.70
N HIS A 205 -19.61 19.73 9.96
CA HIS A 205 -18.33 20.40 9.73
C HIS A 205 -17.68 20.90 11.03
N ARG A 206 -18.47 21.21 12.08
CA ARG A 206 -17.93 21.69 13.36
C ARG A 206 -17.22 20.57 14.11
N THR A 207 -17.84 19.40 14.23
CA THR A 207 -17.18 18.24 14.85
C THR A 207 -15.94 17.83 14.06
N LEU A 208 -16.01 17.83 12.72
CA LEU A 208 -14.84 17.53 11.89
C LEU A 208 -13.72 18.57 12.09
N LEU A 209 -14.04 19.86 12.17
CA LEU A 209 -13.06 20.92 12.43
C LEU A 209 -12.38 20.76 13.80
N ASP A 210 -13.15 20.46 14.84
CA ASP A 210 -12.60 20.16 16.18
C ASP A 210 -11.63 18.97 16.11
N LEU A 211 -11.97 17.91 15.38
CA LEU A 211 -11.10 16.75 15.19
C LEU A 211 -9.82 17.08 14.39
N VAL A 212 -9.91 17.98 13.41
CA VAL A 212 -8.74 18.50 12.66
C VAL A 212 -7.81 19.28 13.59
N TYR A 213 -8.34 20.14 14.45
CA TYR A 213 -7.54 20.85 15.46
C TYR A 213 -6.91 19.91 16.48
N LEU A 214 -7.54 18.77 16.75
CA LEU A 214 -6.98 17.69 17.55
C LEU A 214 -5.99 16.81 16.77
N GLY A 215 -5.70 17.12 15.50
CA GLY A 215 -4.69 16.45 14.68
C GLY A 215 -5.16 15.18 13.96
N SER A 216 -6.46 14.96 13.77
CA SER A 216 -6.97 13.86 12.92
C SER A 216 -6.85 14.24 11.44
N ARG A 217 -6.10 13.41 10.69
CA ARG A 217 -5.90 13.58 9.23
C ARG A 217 -7.14 13.15 8.46
N THR A 218 -7.67 11.98 8.78
CA THR A 218 -8.96 11.49 8.26
C THR A 218 -10.10 12.50 8.43
N ALA A 219 -10.16 13.23 9.56
CA ALA A 219 -11.12 14.32 9.73
C ALA A 219 -10.90 15.46 8.72
N ARG A 220 -9.64 15.83 8.43
CA ARG A 220 -9.27 16.86 7.45
C ARG A 220 -9.66 16.42 6.05
N GLY A 221 -9.31 15.18 5.67
CA GLY A 221 -9.73 14.58 4.41
C GLY A 221 -11.25 14.50 4.23
N ALA A 222 -12.03 14.35 5.31
CA ALA A 222 -13.48 14.40 5.28
C ALA A 222 -14.06 15.84 5.25
N LEU A 223 -13.39 16.78 5.93
CA LEU A 223 -13.83 18.17 6.05
C LEU A 223 -13.66 18.94 4.73
N ILE A 224 -12.55 18.74 4.00
CA ILE A 224 -12.26 19.48 2.77
C ILE A 224 -13.38 19.30 1.71
N PRO A 225 -13.80 18.08 1.34
CA PRO A 225 -14.90 17.89 0.39
C PRO A 225 -16.26 18.37 0.91
N LEU A 226 -16.44 18.44 2.23
CA LEU A 226 -17.66 18.97 2.83
C LEU A 226 -17.72 20.49 2.68
N LEU A 227 -16.67 21.20 3.09
CA LEU A 227 -16.59 22.67 3.00
C LEU A 227 -16.64 23.15 1.56
N ASP A 228 -15.98 22.41 0.66
CA ASP A 228 -16.04 22.66 -0.77
C ASP A 228 -17.47 22.59 -1.32
N ARG A 229 -18.24 21.53 -0.98
CA ARG A 229 -19.65 21.40 -1.37
C ARG A 229 -20.53 22.49 -0.76
N LEU A 230 -20.22 22.93 0.45
CA LEU A 230 -20.93 24.02 1.13
C LEU A 230 -20.53 25.39 0.58
N GLY A 231 -19.42 25.50 -0.15
CA GLY A 231 -18.87 26.77 -0.61
C GLY A 231 -18.33 27.66 0.52
N ASP A 232 -17.90 27.06 1.64
CA ASP A 232 -17.40 27.81 2.80
C ASP A 232 -15.95 28.28 2.58
N ARG A 233 -15.83 29.42 1.90
CA ARG A 233 -14.55 30.07 1.58
C ARG A 233 -13.75 30.39 2.84
N SER A 234 -14.41 30.86 3.90
CA SER A 234 -13.75 31.30 5.13
C SER A 234 -13.08 30.13 5.86
N LEU A 235 -13.77 29.00 5.98
CA LEU A 235 -13.19 27.80 6.60
C LEU A 235 -12.13 27.13 5.71
N LEU A 236 -12.27 27.18 4.38
CA LEU A 236 -11.22 26.71 3.47
C LEU A 236 -9.94 27.55 3.61
N THR A 237 -10.05 28.88 3.64
CA THR A 237 -8.93 29.79 3.91
C THR A 237 -8.29 29.51 5.29
N ALA A 238 -9.11 29.32 6.33
CA ALA A 238 -8.61 28.99 7.67
C ALA A 238 -7.84 27.65 7.69
N LEU A 239 -8.33 26.63 6.96
CA LEU A 239 -7.65 25.35 6.82
C LEU A 239 -6.32 25.47 6.07
N ALA A 240 -6.23 26.36 5.08
CA ALA A 240 -5.01 26.63 4.32
C ALA A 240 -3.93 27.23 5.22
N HIS A 241 -4.26 28.26 6.01
CA HIS A 241 -3.32 28.89 6.95
C HIS A 241 -2.88 27.95 8.06
N ALA A 242 -3.75 27.06 8.54
CA ALA A 242 -3.37 26.04 9.52
C ALA A 242 -2.38 24.99 8.99
N THR A 243 -2.10 24.99 7.69
CA THR A 243 -1.11 24.10 7.04
C THR A 243 0.30 24.69 7.07
N ASP A 244 0.43 26.01 7.17
CA ASP A 244 1.71 26.73 7.08
C ASP A 244 2.61 26.49 8.31
N ASP A 245 2.00 26.23 9.47
CA ASP A 245 2.69 25.90 10.74
C ASP A 245 3.08 24.41 10.87
N ARG A 246 2.83 23.57 9.86
CA ARG A 246 3.07 22.12 9.95
C ARG A 246 4.45 21.73 9.40
N ASP A 247 5.03 20.69 9.99
CA ASP A 247 6.16 19.98 9.40
C ASP A 247 5.79 19.54 7.97
N PRO A 248 6.51 20.00 6.93
CA PRO A 248 6.26 19.66 5.52
C PRO A 248 6.29 18.14 5.24
N HIS A 249 6.91 17.36 6.14
CA HIS A 249 6.97 15.90 6.06
C HIS A 249 5.80 15.20 6.78
N ALA A 250 5.02 15.92 7.58
CA ALA A 250 3.88 15.38 8.31
C ALA A 250 2.54 15.52 7.58
N SER A 251 2.48 16.30 6.49
CA SER A 251 1.24 16.52 5.74
C SER A 251 0.96 15.39 4.75
N ASP A 252 -0.31 14.97 4.65
CA ASP A 252 -0.74 14.01 3.63
C ASP A 252 -0.92 14.75 2.31
N VAL A 253 -0.08 14.36 1.34
CA VAL A 253 -0.02 14.94 0.01
C VAL A 253 -1.37 14.95 -0.72
N HIS A 254 -2.21 13.95 -0.45
CA HIS A 254 -3.53 13.85 -1.06
C HIS A 254 -4.53 14.84 -0.46
N GLU A 255 -4.41 15.12 0.85
CA GLU A 255 -5.27 16.10 1.53
C GLU A 255 -4.93 17.53 1.10
N ASP A 256 -3.64 17.86 1.01
CA ASP A 256 -3.21 19.19 0.57
C ASP A 256 -3.56 19.45 -0.90
N TRP A 257 -3.51 18.40 -1.73
CA TRP A 257 -4.00 18.47 -3.11
C TRP A 257 -5.50 18.78 -3.17
N ALA A 258 -6.31 18.06 -2.37
CA ALA A 258 -7.75 18.27 -2.32
C ALA A 258 -8.11 19.67 -1.80
N LEU A 259 -7.35 20.19 -0.83
CA LEU A 259 -7.53 21.54 -0.29
C LEU A 259 -7.18 22.59 -1.35
N ALA A 260 -6.03 22.47 -2.01
CA ALA A 260 -5.63 23.39 -3.08
C ALA A 260 -6.64 23.41 -4.23
N GLU A 261 -7.15 22.23 -4.62
CA GLU A 261 -8.21 22.14 -5.62
C GLU A 261 -9.47 22.88 -5.15
N ALA A 262 -9.98 22.61 -3.95
CA ALA A 262 -11.13 23.34 -3.41
C ALA A 262 -10.92 24.87 -3.41
N LEU A 263 -9.75 25.35 -2.93
CA LEU A 263 -9.41 26.78 -2.93
C LEU A 263 -9.47 27.38 -4.34
N LEU A 264 -8.84 26.72 -5.34
CA LEU A 264 -8.86 27.18 -6.72
C LEU A 264 -10.27 27.22 -7.32
N ARG A 265 -11.12 26.23 -7.00
CA ARG A 265 -12.52 26.18 -7.47
C ARG A 265 -13.35 27.34 -6.94
N HIS A 266 -13.06 27.75 -5.71
CA HIS A 266 -13.65 28.93 -5.11
C HIS A 266 -12.89 30.21 -5.45
N GLY A 267 -11.85 30.21 -6.30
CA GLY A 267 -11.10 31.42 -6.67
C GLY A 267 -10.37 32.05 -5.49
N LEU A 268 -9.76 31.22 -4.65
CA LEU A 268 -8.88 31.56 -3.53
C LEU A 268 -7.43 31.23 -3.94
N ASP A 269 -6.98 31.88 -5.02
CA ASP A 269 -5.70 31.58 -5.67
C ASP A 269 -4.50 31.93 -4.77
N GLU A 270 -4.61 33.00 -3.97
CA GLU A 270 -3.56 33.42 -3.03
C GLU A 270 -3.34 32.41 -1.90
N GLU A 271 -4.42 31.79 -1.39
CA GLU A 271 -4.38 30.75 -0.38
C GLU A 271 -3.97 29.39 -0.94
N ALA A 272 -4.31 29.10 -2.20
CA ALA A 272 -3.93 27.84 -2.86
C ALA A 272 -2.41 27.77 -3.13
N LEU A 273 -1.77 28.90 -3.46
CA LEU A 273 -0.36 28.97 -3.82
C LEU A 273 0.60 28.39 -2.74
N PRO A 274 0.53 28.80 -1.46
CA PRO A 274 1.42 28.26 -0.42
C PRO A 274 1.17 26.76 -0.18
N VAL A 275 -0.10 26.32 -0.21
CA VAL A 275 -0.45 24.90 -0.08
C VAL A 275 0.21 24.07 -1.20
N LEU A 276 0.13 24.55 -2.44
CA LEU A 276 0.76 23.90 -3.60
C LEU A 276 2.29 23.89 -3.52
N ARG A 277 2.89 25.00 -3.07
CA ARG A 277 4.34 25.10 -2.89
C ARG A 277 4.86 24.12 -1.84
N ALA A 278 4.12 23.92 -0.75
CA ALA A 278 4.45 22.90 0.24
C ALA A 278 4.41 21.48 -0.35
N THR A 279 3.62 21.25 -1.41
CA THR A 279 3.52 19.94 -2.10
C THR A 279 4.63 19.71 -3.14
N VAL A 280 5.26 20.77 -3.68
CA VAL A 280 6.28 20.68 -4.75
C VAL A 280 7.47 19.75 -4.41
N PRO A 281 8.10 19.83 -3.21
CA PRO A 281 9.27 19.01 -2.89
C PRO A 281 9.01 17.51 -2.93
N GLN A 282 7.74 17.09 -2.80
CA GLN A 282 7.34 15.69 -2.75
C GLN A 282 7.18 15.07 -4.14
N TYR A 283 7.07 15.87 -5.21
CA TYR A 283 6.81 15.41 -6.58
C TYR A 283 7.89 15.77 -7.60
N ALA A 284 8.73 16.74 -7.29
CA ALA A 284 9.76 17.21 -8.20
C ALA A 284 11.16 16.88 -7.67
N PHE A 285 12.09 16.53 -8.55
CA PHE A 285 13.51 16.32 -8.23
C PHE A 285 14.38 17.27 -9.06
N GLY A 286 15.45 17.79 -8.47
CA GLY A 286 16.46 18.56 -9.19
C GLY A 286 15.90 19.83 -9.86
N ASN A 287 16.11 19.96 -11.18
CA ASN A 287 15.78 21.17 -11.94
C ASN A 287 14.28 21.51 -11.97
N ASP A 288 13.41 20.51 -11.81
CA ASP A 288 11.96 20.73 -11.80
C ASP A 288 11.52 21.48 -10.53
N GLN A 289 12.17 21.26 -9.37
CA GLN A 289 11.85 21.98 -8.15
C GLN A 289 12.10 23.49 -8.29
N ARG A 290 13.22 23.87 -8.91
CA ARG A 290 13.56 25.29 -9.13
C ARG A 290 12.56 25.96 -10.07
N ARG A 291 12.24 25.29 -11.18
CA ARG A 291 11.26 25.78 -12.16
C ARG A 291 9.86 25.94 -11.56
N LEU A 292 9.43 25.04 -10.69
CA LEU A 292 8.13 25.11 -10.02
C LEU A 292 8.10 26.17 -8.93
N ALA A 293 9.22 26.39 -8.22
CA ALA A 293 9.33 27.44 -7.22
C ALA A 293 9.25 28.85 -7.83
N GLU A 294 9.65 29.01 -9.09
CA GLU A 294 9.57 30.27 -9.85
C GLU A 294 8.14 30.60 -10.32
N LEU A 295 7.21 29.63 -10.32
CA LEU A 295 5.81 29.90 -10.65
C LEU A 295 5.12 30.68 -9.53
N THR A 296 4.58 31.84 -9.88
CA THR A 296 3.84 32.74 -8.98
C THR A 296 2.33 32.58 -9.09
N ASP A 297 1.85 31.98 -10.18
CA ASP A 297 0.43 31.71 -10.40
C ASP A 297 0.05 30.31 -9.89
N ALA A 298 -0.93 30.26 -8.98
CA ALA A 298 -1.37 29.01 -8.35
C ALA A 298 -1.95 28.02 -9.37
N ARG A 299 -2.67 28.50 -10.38
CA ARG A 299 -3.30 27.65 -11.40
C ARG A 299 -2.27 27.07 -12.36
N GLU A 300 -1.26 27.87 -12.72
CA GLU A 300 -0.15 27.41 -13.56
C GLU A 300 0.72 26.39 -12.82
N LEU A 301 1.01 26.64 -11.54
CA LEU A 301 1.71 25.69 -10.67
C LEU A 301 0.90 24.39 -10.51
N TYR A 302 -0.39 24.49 -10.20
CA TYR A 302 -1.31 23.35 -10.11
C TYR A 302 -1.32 22.55 -11.41
N ARG A 303 -1.45 23.23 -12.56
CA ARG A 303 -1.45 22.58 -13.89
C ARG A 303 -0.17 21.81 -14.14
N HIS A 304 0.99 22.37 -13.81
CA HIS A 304 2.28 21.69 -13.98
C HIS A 304 2.43 20.50 -13.04
N LEU A 305 2.08 20.65 -11.75
CA LEU A 305 2.06 19.57 -10.77
C LEU A 305 1.11 18.43 -11.20
N TRP A 306 -0.07 18.78 -11.72
CA TRP A 306 -1.05 17.82 -12.21
C TRP A 306 -0.52 17.05 -13.44
N LYS A 307 0.10 17.77 -14.39
CA LYS A 307 0.77 17.17 -15.55
C LYS A 307 1.90 16.21 -15.13
N MET A 308 2.69 16.52 -14.10
CA MET A 308 3.74 15.61 -13.61
C MET A 308 3.16 14.40 -12.89
N ARG A 309 2.15 14.60 -12.03
CA ARG A 309 1.52 13.52 -11.25
C ARG A 309 0.76 12.52 -12.12
N TYR A 310 0.08 13.01 -13.16
CA TYR A 310 -0.79 12.20 -14.02
C TYR A 310 -0.25 12.09 -15.46
N GLY A 311 1.05 12.32 -15.65
CA GLY A 311 1.75 12.53 -16.93
C GLY A 311 1.83 11.35 -17.89
N ALA A 312 0.68 10.83 -18.34
CA ALA A 312 0.59 9.77 -19.35
C ALA A 312 -0.59 9.90 -20.34
N LEU A 313 -1.25 11.06 -20.45
CA LEU A 313 -2.22 11.32 -21.53
C LEU A 313 -1.55 12.02 -22.72
N THR A 314 -0.61 11.35 -23.35
CA THR A 314 -0.03 11.81 -24.61
C THR A 314 -1.06 11.65 -25.75
N GLY A 315 -1.41 12.76 -26.41
CA GLY A 315 -2.31 12.77 -27.58
C GLY A 315 -3.68 13.42 -27.39
N VAL A 316 -4.02 13.92 -26.19
CA VAL A 316 -5.23 14.72 -25.99
C VAL A 316 -4.90 16.20 -26.25
N PRO A 317 -5.62 16.89 -27.15
CA PRO A 317 -5.41 18.33 -27.41
C PRO A 317 -5.48 19.15 -26.12
N GLU A 318 -4.62 20.16 -26.01
CA GLU A 318 -4.47 20.99 -24.82
C GLU A 318 -5.78 21.69 -24.41
N GLU A 319 -6.60 22.06 -25.39
CA GLU A 319 -7.93 22.63 -25.19
C GLU A 319 -8.91 21.61 -24.56
N ALA A 320 -8.83 20.33 -24.93
CA ALA A 320 -9.66 19.27 -24.37
C ALA A 320 -9.25 18.91 -22.94
N LEU A 321 -7.94 18.90 -22.65
CA LEU A 321 -7.44 18.78 -21.27
C LEU A 321 -7.86 19.98 -20.41
N THR A 322 -7.89 21.17 -20.98
CA THR A 322 -8.36 22.40 -20.32
C THR A 322 -9.85 22.31 -20.00
N TRP A 323 -10.69 21.85 -20.93
CA TRP A 323 -12.12 21.63 -20.69
C TRP A 323 -12.40 20.50 -19.69
N VAL A 324 -11.65 19.40 -19.71
CA VAL A 324 -11.80 18.31 -18.74
C VAL A 324 -11.36 18.75 -17.35
N ALA A 325 -10.22 19.44 -17.22
CA ALA A 325 -9.75 19.98 -15.96
C ALA A 325 -10.69 21.07 -15.41
N LEU A 326 -11.25 21.94 -16.26
CA LEU A 326 -12.24 22.94 -15.85
C LEU A 326 -13.62 22.35 -15.56
N ALA A 327 -14.03 21.26 -16.22
CA ALA A 327 -15.32 20.59 -15.95
C ALA A 327 -15.28 19.76 -14.66
N ILE A 328 -14.15 19.10 -14.38
CA ILE A 328 -13.88 18.42 -13.10
C ILE A 328 -13.70 19.48 -12.00
N GLY A 329 -12.91 20.51 -12.29
CA GLY A 329 -12.67 21.66 -11.42
C GLY A 329 -13.87 22.59 -11.22
N SER A 330 -14.97 22.49 -11.96
CA SER A 330 -16.16 23.34 -11.70
C SER A 330 -17.30 22.57 -11.02
N GLY A 331 -17.13 21.27 -10.76
CA GLY A 331 -18.14 20.44 -10.12
C GLY A 331 -19.42 20.24 -10.94
N VAL A 332 -19.44 20.65 -12.22
CA VAL A 332 -20.60 20.55 -13.12
C VAL A 332 -20.96 19.10 -13.46
N LEU A 333 -20.04 18.16 -13.27
CA LEU A 333 -20.25 16.74 -13.57
C LEU A 333 -20.11 15.91 -12.28
N GLY A 334 -21.23 15.48 -11.69
CA GLY A 334 -21.22 14.48 -10.60
C GLY A 334 -20.68 13.11 -11.07
N ASN A 335 -20.45 12.16 -10.15
CA ASN A 335 -19.81 10.85 -10.46
C ASN A 335 -20.46 10.10 -11.65
N ALA A 336 -21.78 10.18 -11.82
CA ALA A 336 -22.47 9.60 -12.97
C ALA A 336 -22.08 10.29 -14.30
N ALA A 337 -21.81 11.59 -14.24
CA ALA A 337 -21.33 12.39 -15.35
C ALA A 337 -19.82 12.24 -15.58
N TYR A 338 -19.01 11.93 -14.54
CA TYR A 338 -17.63 11.44 -14.70
C TYR A 338 -17.59 10.09 -15.42
N SER A 339 -18.43 9.13 -15.01
CA SER A 339 -18.56 7.84 -15.69
C SER A 339 -19.13 7.98 -17.09
N ALA A 340 -20.09 8.88 -17.31
CA ALA A 340 -20.63 9.17 -18.63
C ALA A 340 -19.63 9.91 -19.51
N LEU A 341 -18.79 10.80 -18.97
CA LEU A 341 -17.71 11.47 -19.70
C LEU A 341 -16.59 10.49 -20.01
N SER A 342 -16.21 9.63 -19.07
CA SER A 342 -15.23 8.56 -19.27
C SER A 342 -15.73 7.53 -20.29
N ALA A 343 -17.01 7.17 -20.26
CA ALA A 343 -17.66 6.32 -21.26
C ALA A 343 -17.86 7.04 -22.61
N ALA A 344 -18.14 8.34 -22.62
CA ALA A 344 -18.27 9.14 -23.83
C ALA A 344 -16.91 9.37 -24.48
N VAL A 345 -15.84 9.58 -23.70
CA VAL A 345 -14.45 9.66 -24.16
C VAL A 345 -14.01 8.29 -24.66
N SER A 346 -14.27 7.21 -23.92
CA SER A 346 -13.97 5.84 -24.37
C SER A 346 -14.76 5.46 -25.63
N GLY A 347 -16.02 5.90 -25.74
CA GLY A 347 -16.86 5.74 -26.92
C GLY A 347 -16.49 6.69 -28.06
N LEU A 348 -15.90 7.85 -27.79
CA LEU A 348 -15.29 8.73 -28.79
C LEU A 348 -13.99 8.10 -29.30
N TRP A 349 -13.20 7.48 -28.43
CA TRP A 349 -12.01 6.69 -28.77
C TRP A 349 -12.38 5.46 -29.60
N GLN A 350 -13.43 4.72 -29.24
CA GLN A 350 -13.94 3.62 -30.06
C GLN A 350 -14.52 4.10 -31.38
N ARG A 351 -15.16 5.28 -31.43
CA ARG A 351 -15.66 5.87 -32.67
C ARG A 351 -14.57 6.54 -33.51
N VAL A 352 -13.46 6.97 -32.94
CA VAL A 352 -12.27 7.46 -33.66
C VAL A 352 -11.46 6.28 -34.17
N ALA A 353 -11.38 5.18 -33.40
CA ALA A 353 -10.86 3.89 -33.86
C ALA A 353 -11.73 3.31 -34.99
N ALA A 354 -13.06 3.34 -34.86
CA ALA A 354 -14.00 2.85 -35.87
C ALA A 354 -14.22 3.82 -37.04
N ARG A 355 -14.00 5.15 -36.87
CA ARG A 355 -13.96 6.12 -37.99
C ARG A 355 -12.63 6.08 -38.73
N GLY A 356 -11.55 5.63 -38.08
CA GLY A 356 -10.35 5.15 -38.77
C GLY A 356 -10.62 3.94 -39.67
N GLU A 357 -11.72 3.21 -39.44
CA GLU A 357 -12.20 2.10 -40.28
C GLU A 357 -13.32 2.48 -41.28
N ALA A 358 -13.95 3.67 -41.20
CA ALA A 358 -15.19 3.99 -41.94
C ALA A 358 -15.16 5.26 -42.82
N ALA A 359 -13.99 5.84 -43.09
CA ALA A 359 -13.87 7.07 -43.90
C ALA A 359 -13.11 6.85 -45.21
N HIS A 360 -13.65 6.06 -46.15
CA HIS A 360 -13.37 6.17 -47.59
C HIS A 360 -14.45 5.45 -48.43
N ASP A 361 -15.46 6.19 -48.89
CA ASP A 361 -16.26 5.87 -50.09
C ASP A 361 -15.56 6.41 -51.34
N ALA A 362 -14.37 5.85 -51.61
CA ALA A 362 -13.66 5.93 -52.88
C ALA A 362 -13.04 4.53 -53.11
N PRO A 363 -12.98 4.02 -54.36
CA PRO A 363 -12.68 2.61 -54.60
C PRO A 363 -11.31 2.23 -54.03
N ALA A 364 -11.29 1.17 -53.22
CA ALA A 364 -10.16 0.75 -52.41
C ALA A 364 -8.94 0.30 -53.24
N PRO A 365 -7.70 0.68 -52.86
CA PRO A 365 -6.50 -0.06 -53.21
C PRO A 365 -6.22 -1.18 -52.17
N GLU A 366 -5.71 -2.31 -52.65
CA GLU A 366 -5.47 -3.56 -51.91
C GLU A 366 -4.51 -3.45 -50.70
N PRO A 367 -4.67 -4.32 -49.67
CA PRO A 367 -3.85 -4.31 -48.47
C PRO A 367 -2.49 -4.99 -48.69
N SER A 368 -1.39 -4.27 -48.45
CA SER A 368 -0.12 -4.95 -48.14
C SER A 368 0.76 -4.24 -47.10
N ALA A 369 1.35 -5.10 -46.26
CA ALA A 369 2.63 -5.01 -45.56
C ALA A 369 2.84 -3.96 -44.46
N GLY A 370 2.97 -4.42 -43.21
CA GLY A 370 3.46 -3.57 -42.12
C GLY A 370 3.55 -4.17 -40.71
N ARG A 371 3.60 -5.49 -40.53
CA ARG A 371 3.91 -6.09 -39.22
C ARG A 371 5.19 -6.91 -39.32
N HIS A 372 6.12 -6.67 -38.40
CA HIS A 372 7.32 -7.50 -38.28
C HIS A 372 6.92 -8.96 -38.07
N THR A 373 7.52 -9.85 -38.85
CA THR A 373 7.52 -11.27 -38.54
C THR A 373 8.28 -11.52 -37.23
N ALA A 374 8.02 -12.65 -36.58
CA ALA A 374 8.78 -13.06 -35.39
C ALA A 374 10.30 -13.04 -35.65
N ARG A 375 10.70 -13.38 -36.87
CA ARG A 375 12.10 -13.41 -37.30
C ARG A 375 12.69 -12.01 -37.43
N GLU A 376 11.99 -11.08 -38.07
CA GLU A 376 12.44 -9.69 -38.20
C GLU A 376 12.54 -9.00 -36.83
N ALA A 377 11.60 -9.29 -35.92
CA ALA A 377 11.66 -8.77 -34.56
C ALA A 377 12.84 -9.36 -33.77
N PHE A 378 13.14 -10.65 -33.95
CA PHE A 378 14.31 -11.28 -33.35
C PHE A 378 15.61 -10.70 -33.88
N ASP A 379 15.74 -10.54 -35.20
CA ASP A 379 16.93 -9.96 -35.83
C ASP A 379 17.15 -8.51 -35.35
N ALA A 380 16.08 -7.70 -35.23
CA ALA A 380 16.15 -6.36 -34.65
C ALA A 380 16.58 -6.36 -33.18
N ALA A 381 16.18 -7.37 -32.40
CA ALA A 381 16.61 -7.51 -31.00
C ALA A 381 18.09 -7.87 -30.88
N CYS A 382 18.61 -8.74 -31.75
CA CYS A 382 20.03 -9.08 -31.81
C CYS A 382 20.90 -7.88 -32.17
N VAL A 383 20.47 -7.07 -33.15
CA VAL A 383 21.19 -5.83 -33.52
C VAL A 383 21.24 -4.86 -32.34
N ALA A 384 20.14 -4.67 -31.62
CA ALA A 384 20.11 -3.79 -30.45
C ALA A 384 21.03 -4.25 -29.31
N ILE A 385 21.15 -5.56 -29.07
CA ILE A 385 22.09 -6.12 -28.08
C ILE A 385 23.53 -5.91 -28.55
N HIS A 386 23.81 -6.17 -29.84
CA HIS A 386 25.13 -5.96 -30.43
C HIS A 386 25.59 -4.51 -30.27
N ASP A 387 24.76 -3.55 -30.68
CA ASP A 387 25.08 -2.12 -30.64
C ASP A 387 25.32 -1.64 -29.20
N HIS A 388 24.50 -2.09 -28.25
CA HIS A 388 24.70 -1.76 -26.85
C HIS A 388 25.96 -2.37 -26.26
N CYS A 389 26.28 -3.63 -26.58
CA CYS A 389 27.52 -4.26 -26.13
C CYS A 389 28.75 -3.52 -26.67
N ALA A 390 28.69 -3.07 -27.93
CA ALA A 390 29.74 -2.23 -28.51
C ALA A 390 29.84 -0.86 -27.83
N GLU A 391 28.71 -0.22 -27.51
CA GLU A 391 28.66 1.08 -26.81
C GLU A 391 29.29 1.04 -25.43
N ILE A 392 29.09 -0.05 -24.67
CA ILE A 392 29.64 -0.22 -23.32
C ILE A 392 30.96 -1.02 -23.28
N GLU A 393 31.58 -1.25 -24.45
CA GLU A 393 32.86 -1.95 -24.62
C GLU A 393 32.91 -3.37 -23.99
N VAL A 394 31.81 -4.12 -24.06
CA VAL A 394 31.77 -5.53 -23.60
C VAL A 394 31.68 -6.51 -24.77
N PRO A 395 32.21 -7.74 -24.65
CA PRO A 395 32.09 -8.75 -25.70
C PRO A 395 30.63 -9.03 -26.06
N VAL A 396 30.32 -8.96 -27.36
CA VAL A 396 29.00 -9.32 -27.88
C VAL A 396 28.74 -10.81 -27.62
N PRO A 397 27.56 -11.18 -27.08
CA PRO A 397 27.25 -12.58 -26.82
C PRO A 397 27.12 -13.38 -28.13
N ASP A 398 27.51 -14.65 -28.10
CA ASP A 398 27.15 -15.58 -29.19
C ASP A 398 25.66 -15.93 -29.10
N PHE A 399 24.85 -15.26 -29.90
CA PHE A 399 23.39 -15.47 -29.93
C PHE A 399 22.99 -16.92 -30.26
N ALA A 400 23.84 -17.71 -30.92
CA ALA A 400 23.57 -19.12 -31.19
C ALA A 400 23.70 -20.00 -29.94
N ALA A 401 24.50 -19.57 -28.96
CA ALA A 401 24.70 -20.24 -27.68
C ALA A 401 23.75 -19.72 -26.57
N MET A 402 22.95 -18.69 -26.84
CA MET A 402 22.01 -18.12 -25.87
C MET A 402 20.68 -18.87 -25.85
N SER A 403 20.09 -19.00 -24.66
CA SER A 403 18.67 -19.33 -24.56
C SER A 403 17.81 -18.08 -24.75
N CYS A 404 16.75 -18.19 -25.56
CA CYS A 404 15.82 -17.10 -25.83
C CYS A 404 14.38 -17.52 -25.51
N GLU A 405 13.73 -16.79 -24.61
CA GLU A 405 12.29 -16.88 -24.37
C GLU A 405 11.59 -15.70 -25.04
N TYR A 406 10.43 -15.92 -25.66
CA TYR A 406 9.64 -14.85 -26.24
C TYR A 406 8.17 -14.87 -25.83
N HIS A 407 7.59 -13.67 -25.71
CA HIS A 407 6.16 -13.48 -25.49
C HIS A 407 5.64 -12.34 -26.38
N THR A 408 4.38 -12.44 -26.80
CA THR A 408 3.69 -11.39 -27.54
C THR A 408 2.58 -10.80 -26.71
N THR A 409 2.59 -9.47 -26.55
CA THR A 409 1.52 -8.74 -25.84
C THR A 409 1.24 -7.45 -26.61
N ASN A 410 0.00 -7.25 -27.05
CA ASN A 410 -0.43 -6.03 -27.76
C ASN A 410 0.43 -5.69 -29.00
N GLY A 411 0.82 -6.70 -29.77
CA GLY A 411 1.63 -6.53 -30.99
C GLY A 411 3.11 -6.20 -30.76
N ARG A 412 3.59 -6.26 -29.51
CA ARG A 412 5.01 -6.11 -29.17
C ARG A 412 5.65 -7.48 -28.99
N TRP A 413 6.90 -7.61 -29.44
CA TRP A 413 7.74 -8.78 -29.20
C TRP A 413 8.64 -8.50 -28.01
N MET A 414 8.67 -9.41 -27.04
CA MET A 414 9.59 -9.34 -25.91
C MET A 414 10.52 -10.55 -25.95
N PHE A 415 11.83 -10.32 -25.91
CA PHE A 415 12.85 -11.37 -25.92
C PHE A 415 13.68 -11.30 -24.63
N VAL A 416 13.92 -12.46 -24.02
CA VAL A 416 14.83 -12.62 -22.88
C VAL A 416 15.99 -13.50 -23.31
N PHE A 417 17.18 -12.92 -23.42
CA PHE A 417 18.40 -13.67 -23.76
C PHE A 417 19.21 -13.98 -22.49
N ARG A 418 19.67 -15.22 -22.35
CA ARG A 418 20.54 -15.67 -21.25
C ARG A 418 21.76 -16.42 -21.79
N GLU A 419 22.95 -16.00 -21.38
CA GLU A 419 24.20 -16.75 -21.64
C GLU A 419 24.27 -18.01 -20.77
N GLN A 420 24.77 -19.11 -21.33
CA GLN A 420 24.90 -20.39 -20.61
C GLN A 420 26.23 -20.54 -19.85
N ASP A 421 27.26 -19.79 -20.23
CA ASP A 421 28.62 -19.96 -19.69
C ASP A 421 29.04 -18.84 -18.75
N GLY A 422 29.10 -19.15 -17.44
CA GLY A 422 29.93 -18.52 -16.40
C GLY A 422 29.68 -17.04 -16.04
N HIS A 423 29.20 -16.23 -16.98
CA HIS A 423 28.88 -14.82 -16.84
C HIS A 423 27.37 -14.70 -17.04
N ARG A 424 26.63 -14.56 -15.94
CA ARG A 424 25.15 -14.51 -15.95
C ARG A 424 24.66 -13.16 -16.47
N ARG A 425 24.89 -12.85 -17.75
CA ARG A 425 24.31 -11.69 -18.43
C ARG A 425 22.90 -12.02 -18.91
N ARG A 426 21.97 -11.11 -18.64
CA ARG A 426 20.59 -11.19 -19.09
C ARG A 426 20.21 -9.93 -19.85
N PHE A 427 19.70 -10.10 -21.07
CA PHE A 427 19.17 -8.99 -21.88
C PHE A 427 17.67 -9.13 -22.02
N LEU A 428 16.95 -8.04 -21.74
CA LEU A 428 15.50 -7.94 -21.95
C LEU A 428 15.25 -6.90 -23.05
N VAL A 429 14.77 -7.36 -24.21
CA VAL A 429 14.58 -6.52 -25.39
C VAL A 429 13.12 -6.52 -25.81
N THR A 430 12.54 -5.34 -26.00
CA THR A 430 11.19 -5.15 -26.52
C THR A 430 11.24 -4.52 -27.91
N VAL A 431 10.65 -5.19 -28.90
CA VAL A 431 10.54 -4.71 -30.28
C VAL A 431 9.10 -4.33 -30.58
N ARG A 432 8.87 -3.06 -30.95
CA ARG A 432 7.55 -2.55 -31.31
C ARG A 432 7.25 -2.77 -32.80
N PRO A 433 5.96 -2.78 -33.22
CA PRO A 433 5.61 -2.73 -34.63
C PRO A 433 6.32 -1.55 -35.33
N PRO A 434 6.66 -1.70 -36.62
CA PRO A 434 7.26 -0.60 -37.35
C PRO A 434 6.29 0.57 -37.37
N ARG A 435 6.82 1.77 -37.14
CA ARG A 435 6.06 3.00 -37.29
C ARG A 435 5.75 3.22 -38.78
N HIS A 436 4.82 4.12 -39.09
CA HIS A 436 4.47 4.48 -40.47
C HIS A 436 5.66 5.00 -41.30
N ASP A 437 6.77 5.40 -40.65
CA ASP A 437 8.02 5.80 -41.27
C ASP A 437 8.98 4.62 -41.57
N GLY A 438 8.54 3.38 -41.36
CA GLY A 438 9.33 2.16 -41.56
C GLY A 438 10.36 1.90 -40.46
N ARG A 439 10.45 2.75 -39.43
CA ARG A 439 11.42 2.58 -38.34
C ARG A 439 10.90 1.65 -37.26
N THR A 440 11.73 0.68 -36.89
CA THR A 440 11.51 -0.22 -35.76
C THR A 440 12.04 0.43 -34.49
N VAL A 441 11.19 0.55 -33.48
CA VAL A 441 11.61 1.03 -32.15
C VAL A 441 11.91 -0.18 -31.28
N VAL A 442 13.18 -0.30 -30.88
CA VAL A 442 13.65 -1.30 -29.92
C VAL A 442 13.92 -0.60 -28.59
N THR A 443 13.49 -1.21 -27.49
CA THR A 443 13.77 -0.73 -26.13
C THR A 443 14.43 -1.86 -25.37
N MET A 444 15.60 -1.60 -24.77
CA MET A 444 16.32 -2.57 -23.98
C MET A 444 16.46 -2.09 -22.53
N ALA A 445 16.23 -2.98 -21.58
CA ALA A 445 16.55 -2.73 -20.18
C ALA A 445 18.05 -2.99 -19.93
N ALA A 446 18.67 -2.22 -19.03
CA ALA A 446 20.08 -2.38 -18.69
C ALA A 446 20.40 -3.85 -18.31
N PRO A 447 21.54 -4.40 -18.77
CA PRO A 447 21.88 -5.79 -18.49
C PRO A 447 22.03 -6.01 -16.98
N GLU A 448 21.35 -7.01 -16.45
CA GLU A 448 21.54 -7.45 -15.07
C GLU A 448 22.80 -8.33 -15.02
N TRP A 449 23.80 -7.90 -14.25
CA TRP A 449 24.97 -8.71 -13.92
C TRP A 449 24.70 -9.45 -12.61
N ARG A 450 24.64 -10.78 -12.65
CA ARG A 450 24.70 -11.59 -11.43
C ARG A 450 26.11 -12.13 -11.27
N GLY A 451 26.90 -11.46 -10.42
CA GLY A 451 28.16 -11.98 -9.89
C GLY A 451 27.96 -13.20 -9.01
#